data_AF-A0A7W7Q532-F1
#
_entry.id   AF-A0A7W7Q532-F1
#
_cell.length_a   1.000
_cell.length_b   1.000
_cell.length_c   1.000
_cell.angle_alpha   90.00
_cell.angle_beta   90.00
_cell.angle_gamma   90.00
#
_symmetry.space_group_name_H-M   'P 1'
#
loop_
_entity.id
_entity.type
_entity.pdbx_description
1 polymer ?
#
loop_
_entity_poly.entity_id
_entity_poly.type
_entity_poly.pdbx_seq_one_letter_code
_entity_poly.pdbx_strand_id
1 'polypeptide(L)'
;MMSWYLGVPGYLAALLFHHERRVPSLRPEHLAFHKARPRPHPDSIAVLDESFVCLPDDPAAGTANATVVPTEKALAAVLRGRFTAHAARFVSAFSGTVRFGRHTLWAAATDAIDHSMWLVGRYAGDETAGVLDANLLLPDRFAPLTSASTLRPVIEDDGRTGWTRRREACCFHYLMEAGQGVCDTCPRVCAKS
;
A
#
# COMPACT_ATOMS: atom_id res chain seq x y z
N MET A 1 10.06 1.45 12.68
CA MET A 1 10.33 1.61 11.23
C MET A 1 9.45 2.75 10.73
N MET A 2 9.98 3.75 10.02
CA MET A 2 9.19 4.87 9.46
C MET A 2 8.31 4.43 8.27
N SER A 3 8.01 3.13 8.15
CA SER A 3 7.11 2.57 7.14
C SER A 3 5.69 3.12 7.28
N TRP A 4 5.32 3.67 8.44
CA TRP A 4 4.06 4.38 8.63
C TRP A 4 3.89 5.54 7.63
N TYR A 5 4.97 6.21 7.21
CA TYR A 5 4.88 7.32 6.26
C TYR A 5 4.37 6.84 4.91
N LEU A 6 4.92 5.76 4.36
CA LEU A 6 4.45 5.19 3.08
C LEU A 6 3.05 4.59 3.18
N GLY A 7 2.58 4.32 4.41
CA GLY A 7 1.17 4.02 4.67
C GLY A 7 0.22 5.16 4.32
N VAL A 8 0.65 6.43 4.39
CA VAL A 8 -0.19 7.59 4.03
C VAL A 8 -0.53 7.62 2.54
N PRO A 9 0.43 7.72 1.60
CA PRO A 9 0.12 7.71 0.18
C PRO A 9 -0.43 6.34 -0.26
N GLY A 10 -0.03 5.25 0.40
CA GLY A 10 -0.56 3.91 0.13
C GLY A 10 -2.05 3.79 0.47
N TYR A 11 -2.45 4.20 1.67
CA TYR A 11 -3.83 4.15 2.14
C TYR A 11 -4.74 5.05 1.30
N LEU A 12 -4.33 6.30 1.06
CA LEU A 12 -5.10 7.23 0.23
C LEU A 12 -5.30 6.69 -1.19
N ALA A 13 -4.25 6.17 -1.81
CA ALA A 13 -4.33 5.61 -3.15
C ALA A 13 -5.25 4.38 -3.19
N ALA A 14 -5.11 3.48 -2.20
CA ALA A 14 -5.95 2.30 -2.08
C ALA A 14 -7.43 2.68 -1.86
N LEU A 15 -7.70 3.68 -1.02
CA LEU A 15 -9.05 4.15 -0.72
C LEU A 15 -9.78 4.61 -1.98
N LEU A 16 -9.15 5.50 -2.76
CA LEU A 16 -9.75 6.04 -3.98
C LEU A 16 -9.81 5.00 -5.11
N PHE A 17 -8.84 4.09 -5.17
CA PHE A 17 -8.87 3.00 -6.15
C PHE A 17 -10.00 2.01 -5.88
N HIS A 18 -10.19 1.64 -4.61
CA HIS A 18 -11.19 0.66 -4.18
C HIS A 18 -12.62 1.21 -4.34
N HIS A 19 -12.87 2.43 -3.84
CA HIS A 19 -14.22 2.99 -3.82
C HIS A 19 -14.62 3.68 -5.12
N GLU A 20 -13.69 4.33 -5.80
CA GLU A 20 -14.02 5.22 -6.93
C GLU A 20 -13.40 4.76 -8.24
N ARG A 21 -12.55 3.71 -8.23
CA ARG A 21 -11.69 3.36 -9.38
C ARG A 21 -10.94 4.59 -9.92
N ARG A 22 -10.46 5.43 -8.99
CA ARG A 22 -9.67 6.64 -9.28
C ARG A 22 -8.26 6.52 -8.72
N VAL A 23 -7.31 7.13 -9.42
CA VAL A 23 -5.94 7.30 -8.95
C VAL A 23 -5.63 8.79 -8.87
N PRO A 24 -5.44 9.37 -7.67
CA PRO A 24 -5.08 10.78 -7.51
C PRO A 24 -3.59 11.00 -7.82
N SER A 25 -3.16 12.25 -7.93
CA SER A 25 -1.73 12.53 -7.83
C SER A 25 -1.19 12.11 -6.46
N LEU A 26 -0.04 11.42 -6.46
CA LEU A 26 0.67 11.04 -5.24
C LEU A 26 2.00 11.81 -5.12
N ARG A 27 2.15 12.95 -5.79
CA ARG A 27 3.32 13.81 -5.57
C ARG A 27 3.29 14.33 -4.13
N PRO A 28 4.42 14.34 -3.39
CA PRO A 28 4.46 14.86 -2.02
C PRO A 28 3.82 16.25 -1.85
N GLU A 29 4.03 17.16 -2.79
CA GLU A 29 3.46 18.51 -2.83
C GLU A 29 1.94 18.54 -3.06
N HIS A 30 1.33 17.45 -3.52
CA HIS A 30 -0.11 17.34 -3.76
C HIS A 30 -0.83 16.61 -2.60
N LEU A 31 -0.11 16.29 -1.51
CA LEU A 31 -0.64 15.57 -0.36
C LEU A 31 -0.39 16.35 0.92
N ALA A 32 -1.41 16.47 1.76
CA ALA A 32 -1.28 16.92 3.13
C ALA A 32 -1.76 15.83 4.09
N PHE A 33 -1.14 15.74 5.26
CA PHE A 33 -1.65 14.92 6.36
C PHE A 33 -1.33 15.57 7.69
N HIS A 34 -2.26 15.45 8.64
CA HIS A 34 -2.02 15.85 10.02
C HIS A 34 -1.46 14.67 10.81
N LYS A 35 -0.61 14.97 11.79
CA LYS A 35 -0.07 13.97 12.72
C LYS A 35 -0.67 14.23 14.10
N ALA A 36 -1.38 13.26 14.63
CA ALA A 36 -1.90 13.30 15.98
C ALA A 36 -0.78 13.49 17.03
N ARG A 37 -1.15 14.02 18.18
CA ARG A 37 -0.32 14.10 19.39
C ARG A 37 -0.99 13.31 20.53
N PRO A 38 -0.23 12.67 21.44
CA PRO A 38 1.23 12.67 21.55
C PRO A 38 1.94 11.64 20.63
N ARG A 39 1.20 10.68 20.05
CA ARG A 39 1.75 9.65 19.17
C ARG A 39 1.63 10.08 17.71
N PRO A 40 2.72 10.22 16.94
CA PRO A 40 2.73 10.79 15.59
C PRO A 40 2.19 9.79 14.54
N HIS A 41 0.91 9.44 14.65
CA HIS A 41 0.20 8.71 13.61
C HIS A 41 -0.61 9.70 12.76
N PRO A 42 -0.74 9.47 11.44
CA PRO A 42 -1.67 10.21 10.61
C PRO A 42 -3.11 10.01 11.10
N ASP A 43 -3.86 11.09 11.29
CA ASP A 43 -5.29 11.06 11.67
C ASP A 43 -6.20 11.72 10.62
N SER A 44 -5.62 12.47 9.68
CA SER A 44 -6.31 13.04 8.53
C SER A 44 -5.35 13.19 7.36
N ILE A 45 -5.88 13.01 6.14
CA ILE A 45 -5.15 13.05 4.88
C ILE A 45 -6.01 13.82 3.87
N ALA A 46 -5.38 14.70 3.08
CA ALA A 46 -6.03 15.46 2.03
C ALA A 46 -5.26 15.36 0.71
N VAL A 47 -5.99 15.32 -0.39
CA VAL A 47 -5.49 15.50 -1.76
C VAL A 47 -5.62 16.98 -2.10
N LEU A 48 -4.51 17.62 -2.46
CA LEU A 48 -4.46 19.06 -2.75
C LEU A 48 -4.57 19.38 -4.24
N ASP A 49 -4.45 18.35 -5.09
CA ASP A 49 -4.51 18.45 -6.53
C ASP A 49 -5.76 17.76 -7.03
N GLU A 50 -6.54 18.44 -7.87
CA GLU A 50 -7.82 17.94 -8.35
C GLU A 50 -7.66 16.93 -9.49
N SER A 51 -6.45 16.73 -10.03
CA SER A 51 -6.22 15.82 -11.15
C SER A 51 -6.25 14.34 -10.73
N PHE A 52 -6.93 13.52 -11.53
CA PHE A 52 -7.02 12.09 -11.28
C PHE A 52 -7.05 11.29 -12.58
N VAL A 53 -6.73 9.99 -12.46
CA VAL A 53 -6.89 9.02 -13.54
C VAL A 53 -8.07 8.11 -13.22
N CYS A 54 -8.91 7.81 -14.21
CA CYS A 54 -10.12 7.02 -14.04
C CYS A 54 -10.39 6.11 -15.24
N LEU A 55 -11.44 5.30 -15.13
CA LEU A 55 -11.97 4.48 -16.22
C LEU A 55 -12.94 5.29 -17.11
N PRO A 56 -13.32 4.80 -18.30
CA PRO A 56 -14.19 5.52 -19.24
C PRO A 56 -15.62 5.75 -18.74
N ASP A 57 -16.08 4.93 -17.81
CA ASP A 57 -17.41 4.97 -17.19
C ASP A 57 -17.49 5.89 -15.96
N ASP A 58 -16.36 6.49 -15.56
CA ASP A 58 -16.34 7.48 -14.48
C ASP A 58 -17.20 8.70 -14.84
N PRO A 59 -18.11 9.16 -13.96
CA PRO A 59 -18.98 10.31 -14.23
C PRO A 59 -18.23 11.60 -14.59
N ALA A 60 -16.97 11.73 -14.19
CA ALA A 60 -16.12 12.89 -14.42
C ALA A 60 -15.06 12.68 -15.53
N ALA A 61 -15.12 11.57 -16.28
CA ALA A 61 -14.17 11.22 -17.35
C ALA A 61 -14.00 12.30 -18.45
N GLY A 62 -15.00 13.16 -18.64
CA GLY A 62 -14.97 14.27 -19.61
C GLY A 62 -14.50 15.62 -19.07
N THR A 63 -14.10 15.69 -17.79
CA THR A 63 -13.66 16.95 -17.17
C THR A 63 -12.18 17.24 -17.45
N ALA A 64 -11.77 18.50 -17.35
CA ALA A 64 -10.37 18.92 -17.56
C ALA A 64 -9.37 18.29 -16.57
N ASN A 65 -9.86 17.82 -15.42
CA ASN A 65 -9.05 17.23 -14.36
C ASN A 65 -8.91 15.69 -14.49
N ALA A 66 -9.69 15.05 -15.38
CA ALA A 66 -9.70 13.61 -15.54
C ALA A 66 -8.81 13.16 -16.70
N THR A 67 -7.99 12.14 -16.46
CA THR A 67 -7.28 11.41 -17.51
C THR A 67 -7.85 9.98 -17.58
N VAL A 68 -8.43 9.61 -18.71
CA VAL A 68 -9.06 8.30 -18.88
C VAL A 68 -8.02 7.26 -19.31
N VAL A 69 -8.05 6.09 -18.68
CA VAL A 69 -7.31 4.90 -19.11
C VAL A 69 -8.28 3.77 -19.47
N PRO A 70 -7.92 2.88 -20.42
CA PRO A 70 -8.90 1.97 -21.02
C PRO A 70 -9.29 0.79 -20.14
N THR A 71 -8.53 0.47 -19.10
CA THR A 71 -8.74 -0.74 -18.28
C THR A 71 -8.32 -0.53 -16.84
N GLU A 72 -8.89 -1.35 -15.93
CA GLU A 72 -8.45 -1.44 -14.54
C GLU A 72 -6.97 -1.83 -14.40
N LYS A 73 -6.45 -2.69 -15.29
CA LYS A 73 -5.03 -3.03 -15.32
C LYS A 73 -4.15 -1.81 -15.63
N ALA A 74 -4.59 -0.96 -16.56
CA ALA A 74 -3.89 0.30 -16.86
C ALA A 74 -3.99 1.27 -15.69
N LEU A 75 -5.15 1.37 -15.03
CA LEU A 75 -5.35 2.19 -13.83
C LEU A 75 -4.44 1.73 -12.67
N ALA A 76 -4.38 0.43 -12.41
CA ALA A 76 -3.48 -0.16 -11.43
C ALA A 76 -2.01 0.10 -11.77
N ALA A 77 -1.64 0.08 -13.05
CA ALA A 77 -0.29 0.45 -13.48
C ALA A 77 0.04 1.92 -13.19
N VAL A 78 -0.91 2.84 -13.39
CA VAL A 78 -0.75 4.25 -13.00
C VAL A 78 -0.58 4.39 -11.48
N LEU A 79 -1.42 3.73 -10.69
CA LEU A 79 -1.30 3.75 -9.22
C LEU A 79 0.08 3.28 -8.77
N ARG A 80 0.49 2.11 -9.27
CA ARG A 80 1.79 1.50 -8.96
C ARG A 80 2.94 2.42 -9.35
N GLY A 81 2.87 3.06 -10.52
CA GLY A 81 3.86 4.04 -10.97
C GLY A 81 3.93 5.27 -10.06
N ARG A 82 2.79 5.88 -9.74
CA ARG A 82 2.70 7.06 -8.86
C ARG A 82 3.20 6.76 -7.44
N PHE A 83 2.79 5.62 -6.87
CA PHE A 83 3.26 5.18 -5.56
C PHE A 83 4.77 4.92 -5.56
N THR A 84 5.28 4.23 -6.59
CA THR A 84 6.72 3.96 -6.73
C THR A 84 7.53 5.25 -6.85
N ALA A 85 7.05 6.23 -7.62
CA ALA A 85 7.72 7.52 -7.75
C ALA A 85 7.78 8.28 -6.41
N HIS A 86 6.69 8.24 -5.63
CA HIS A 86 6.66 8.80 -4.28
C HIS A 86 7.64 8.06 -3.35
N ALA A 87 7.58 6.73 -3.33
CA ALA A 87 8.45 5.89 -2.52
C ALA A 87 9.93 6.08 -2.89
N ALA A 88 10.26 6.32 -4.16
CA ALA A 88 11.63 6.58 -4.58
C ALA A 88 12.22 7.85 -3.91
N ARG A 89 11.42 8.92 -3.76
CA ARG A 89 11.83 10.13 -3.03
C ARG A 89 12.11 9.82 -1.56
N PHE A 90 11.23 9.03 -0.93
CA PHE A 90 11.42 8.57 0.45
C PHE A 90 12.69 7.72 0.58
N VAL A 91 12.86 6.69 -0.25
CA VAL A 91 14.04 5.81 -0.23
C VAL A 91 15.32 6.62 -0.41
N SER A 92 15.34 7.58 -1.35
CA SER A 92 16.49 8.47 -1.56
C SER A 92 16.82 9.28 -0.29
N ALA A 93 15.83 9.95 0.30
CA ALA A 93 16.00 10.81 1.48
C ALA A 93 16.47 10.04 2.72
N PHE A 94 16.06 8.78 2.89
CA PHE A 94 16.36 8.01 4.10
C PHE A 94 17.52 7.02 3.96
N SER A 95 17.91 6.63 2.74
CA SER A 95 18.94 5.60 2.52
C SER A 95 20.28 5.87 3.21
N GLY A 96 20.67 7.14 3.40
CA GLY A 96 21.88 7.53 4.11
C GLY A 96 21.70 7.78 5.62
N THR A 97 20.47 7.85 6.13
CA THR A 97 20.19 8.20 7.53
C THR A 97 19.77 7.00 8.38
N VAL A 98 19.36 5.90 7.75
CA VAL A 98 18.97 4.67 8.44
C VAL A 98 19.96 3.54 8.20
N ARG A 99 20.00 2.55 9.11
CA ARG A 99 20.83 1.34 8.97
C ARG A 99 20.22 0.29 8.04
N PHE A 100 19.09 0.59 7.38
CA PHE A 100 18.41 -0.33 6.48
C PHE A 100 18.95 -0.18 5.06
N GLY A 101 19.36 -1.30 4.47
CA GLY A 101 19.76 -1.33 3.06
C GLY A 101 18.60 -0.95 2.13
N ARG A 102 18.94 -0.48 0.92
CA ARG A 102 17.97 -0.04 -0.09
C ARG A 102 16.91 -1.10 -0.41
N HIS A 103 17.29 -2.38 -0.46
CA HIS A 103 16.34 -3.49 -0.65
C HIS A 103 15.29 -3.54 0.47
N THR A 104 15.69 -3.39 1.74
CA THR A 104 14.77 -3.38 2.89
C THR A 104 13.81 -2.20 2.84
N LEU A 105 14.25 -1.03 2.39
CA LEU A 105 13.38 0.13 2.21
C LEU A 105 12.32 -0.10 1.11
N TRP A 106 12.71 -0.73 0.00
CA TRP A 106 11.76 -1.10 -1.05
C TRP A 106 10.82 -2.22 -0.63
N ALA A 107 11.30 -3.21 0.12
CA ALA A 107 10.46 -4.24 0.73
C ALA A 107 9.40 -3.62 1.65
N ALA A 108 9.77 -2.60 2.44
CA ALA A 108 8.83 -1.88 3.28
C ALA A 108 7.81 -1.06 2.46
N ALA A 109 8.21 -0.53 1.29
CA ALA A 109 7.30 0.14 0.37
C ALA A 109 6.30 -0.84 -0.28
N THR A 110 6.77 -2.02 -0.71
CA THR A 110 5.93 -3.12 -1.21
C THR A 110 4.93 -3.55 -0.15
N ASP A 111 5.40 -3.77 1.08
CA ASP A 111 4.54 -4.11 2.21
C ASP A 111 3.48 -3.06 2.50
N ALA A 112 3.81 -1.77 2.36
CA ALA A 112 2.90 -0.68 2.65
C ALA A 112 1.73 -0.67 1.65
N ILE A 113 2.01 -0.72 0.35
CA ILE A 113 0.94 -0.64 -0.65
C ILE A 113 0.10 -1.92 -0.71
N ASP A 114 0.71 -3.11 -0.56
CA ASP A 114 -0.01 -4.38 -0.46
C ASP A 114 -0.91 -4.40 0.79
N HIS A 115 -0.43 -3.82 1.91
CA HIS A 115 -1.24 -3.71 3.13
C HIS A 115 -2.42 -2.76 2.93
N SER A 116 -2.18 -1.61 2.31
CA SER A 116 -3.20 -0.57 2.15
C SER A 116 -4.40 -1.05 1.34
N MET A 117 -4.17 -1.82 0.27
CA MET A 117 -5.25 -2.42 -0.53
C MET A 117 -6.11 -3.37 0.32
N TRP A 118 -5.46 -4.27 1.05
CA TRP A 118 -6.15 -5.20 1.95
C TRP A 118 -6.90 -4.46 3.06
N LEU A 119 -6.27 -3.47 3.69
CA LEU A 119 -6.82 -2.71 4.81
C LEU A 119 -8.09 -1.94 4.43
N VAL A 120 -8.11 -1.32 3.24
CA VAL A 120 -9.27 -0.58 2.76
C VAL A 120 -10.46 -1.51 2.55
N GLY A 121 -10.27 -2.67 1.90
CA GLY A 121 -11.34 -3.66 1.74
C GLY A 121 -11.90 -4.13 3.08
N ARG A 122 -11.01 -4.41 4.06
CA ARG A 122 -11.43 -4.75 5.43
C ARG A 122 -12.28 -3.66 6.07
N TYR A 123 -11.88 -2.40 5.94
CA TYR A 123 -12.63 -1.28 6.50
C TYR A 123 -13.92 -0.96 5.74
N ALA A 124 -13.99 -1.30 4.45
CA ALA A 124 -15.21 -1.21 3.65
C ALA A 124 -16.20 -2.36 3.93
N GLY A 125 -15.81 -3.38 4.69
CA GLY A 125 -16.62 -4.57 4.95
C GLY A 125 -16.56 -5.63 3.84
N ASP A 126 -15.71 -5.45 2.83
CA ASP A 126 -15.43 -6.41 1.76
C ASP A 126 -13.92 -6.67 1.67
N GLU A 127 -13.43 -7.48 2.61
CA GLU A 127 -12.02 -7.87 2.69
C GLU A 127 -11.53 -8.58 1.42
N THR A 128 -12.38 -9.40 0.82
CA THR A 128 -12.08 -10.14 -0.41
C THR A 128 -11.84 -9.19 -1.58
N ALA A 129 -12.68 -8.17 -1.75
CA ALA A 129 -12.47 -7.16 -2.78
C ALA A 129 -11.13 -6.41 -2.60
N GLY A 130 -10.74 -6.08 -1.36
CA GLY A 130 -9.42 -5.49 -1.08
C GLY A 130 -8.25 -6.41 -1.45
N VAL A 131 -8.40 -7.73 -1.26
CA VAL A 131 -7.41 -8.72 -1.70
C VAL A 131 -7.35 -8.84 -3.23
N LEU A 132 -8.49 -8.78 -3.91
CA LEU A 132 -8.54 -8.77 -5.37
C LEU A 132 -7.88 -7.50 -5.94
N ASP A 133 -8.11 -6.35 -5.32
CA ASP A 133 -7.44 -5.09 -5.69
C ASP A 133 -5.93 -5.14 -5.47
N ALA A 134 -5.47 -5.76 -4.37
CA ALA A 134 -4.05 -5.97 -4.12
C ALA A 134 -3.41 -6.86 -5.19
N ASN A 135 -4.09 -7.94 -5.61
CA ASN A 135 -3.63 -8.83 -6.68
C ASN A 135 -3.67 -8.17 -8.06
N LEU A 136 -4.66 -7.31 -8.32
CA LEU A 136 -4.71 -6.50 -9.54
C LEU A 136 -3.58 -5.47 -9.58
N LEU A 137 -3.23 -4.90 -8.41
CA LEU A 137 -2.14 -3.95 -8.27
C LEU A 137 -0.77 -4.61 -8.30
N LEU A 138 -0.60 -5.80 -7.77
CA LEU A 138 0.68 -6.52 -7.73
C LEU A 138 0.53 -7.97 -8.20
N PRO A 139 0.16 -8.20 -9.48
CA PRO A 139 0.01 -9.56 -10.02
C PRO A 139 1.35 -10.28 -10.21
N ASP A 140 2.45 -9.53 -10.24
CA ASP A 140 3.82 -10.00 -10.39
C ASP A 140 4.76 -9.01 -9.67
N ARG A 141 6.05 -9.28 -9.66
CA ARG A 141 7.09 -8.40 -9.17
C ARG A 141 7.39 -7.28 -10.17
N PHE A 142 7.05 -6.05 -9.80
CA PHE A 142 7.39 -4.85 -10.56
C PHE A 142 8.55 -4.09 -9.93
N ALA A 143 9.75 -4.19 -10.50
CA ALA A 143 10.90 -3.45 -9.98
C ALA A 143 10.60 -1.94 -9.90
N PRO A 144 10.97 -1.25 -8.80
CA PRO A 144 11.79 -1.70 -7.67
C PRO A 144 11.02 -2.37 -6.51
N LEU A 145 9.69 -2.55 -6.62
CA LEU A 145 8.92 -3.34 -5.65
C LEU A 145 9.41 -4.79 -5.66
N THR A 146 9.41 -5.44 -4.49
CA THR A 146 10.20 -6.65 -4.27
C THR A 146 9.44 -7.95 -4.54
N SER A 147 8.10 -7.90 -4.59
CA SER A 147 7.24 -9.07 -4.83
C SER A 147 5.92 -8.69 -5.50
N ALA A 148 5.20 -9.73 -5.95
CA ALA A 148 3.76 -9.70 -6.13
C ALA A 148 3.04 -9.52 -4.77
N SER A 149 1.71 -9.37 -4.80
CA SER A 149 0.89 -9.50 -3.60
C SER A 149 1.12 -10.86 -2.97
N THR A 150 1.20 -10.90 -1.64
CA THR A 150 1.42 -12.15 -0.89
C THR A 150 0.20 -12.57 -0.07
N LEU A 151 -0.92 -11.87 -0.30
CA LEU A 151 -2.19 -12.15 0.34
C LEU A 151 -2.69 -13.52 -0.11
N ARG A 152 -3.08 -14.33 0.87
CA ARG A 152 -3.55 -15.70 0.65
C ARG A 152 -4.61 -16.05 1.68
N PRO A 153 -5.56 -16.93 1.31
CA PRO A 153 -6.58 -17.37 2.25
C PRO A 153 -5.94 -18.27 3.32
N VAL A 154 -6.51 -18.22 4.51
CA VAL A 154 -6.24 -19.15 5.62
C VAL A 154 -7.56 -19.60 6.23
N ILE A 155 -7.57 -20.78 6.83
CA ILE A 155 -8.71 -21.23 7.63
C ILE A 155 -8.45 -20.78 9.06
N GLU A 156 -9.36 -19.96 9.60
CA GLU A 156 -9.34 -19.52 10.99
C GLU A 156 -9.84 -20.65 11.91
N ASP A 157 -9.57 -20.54 13.22
CA ASP A 157 -9.92 -21.57 14.21
C ASP A 157 -11.43 -21.87 14.28
N ASP A 158 -12.26 -20.91 13.86
CA ASP A 158 -13.72 -21.06 13.79
C ASP A 158 -14.22 -21.63 12.45
N GLY A 159 -13.31 -22.05 11.57
CA GLY A 159 -13.61 -22.62 10.26
C GLY A 159 -13.93 -21.60 9.17
N ARG A 160 -13.92 -20.29 9.46
CA ARG A 160 -14.10 -19.25 8.43
C ARG A 160 -12.81 -19.08 7.62
N THR A 161 -12.97 -18.68 6.36
CA THR A 161 -11.83 -18.24 5.53
C THR A 161 -11.44 -16.83 5.93
N GLY A 162 -10.26 -16.69 6.54
CA GLY A 162 -9.58 -15.43 6.76
C GLY A 162 -8.53 -15.16 5.68
N TRP A 163 -7.86 -14.01 5.78
CA TRP A 163 -6.76 -13.64 4.91
C TRP A 163 -5.49 -13.36 5.70
N THR A 164 -4.36 -13.78 5.15
CA THR A 164 -3.04 -13.48 5.71
C THR A 164 -2.06 -13.12 4.61
N ARG A 165 -0.85 -12.72 4.98
CA ARG A 165 0.20 -12.39 4.01
C ARG A 165 1.59 -12.75 4.51
N ARG A 166 2.58 -12.71 3.62
CA ARG A 166 4.00 -12.68 4.03
C ARG A 166 4.51 -11.25 3.87
N ARG A 167 5.06 -10.65 4.93
CA ARG A 167 5.74 -9.37 4.77
C ARG A 167 7.04 -9.53 4.01
N GLU A 168 7.41 -8.54 3.21
CA GLU A 168 8.72 -8.50 2.55
C GLU A 168 9.80 -7.89 3.45
N ALA A 169 9.45 -6.92 4.29
CA ALA A 169 10.32 -6.29 5.26
C ALA A 169 10.11 -6.87 6.67
N CYS A 170 11.21 -7.08 7.38
CA CYS A 170 11.15 -7.44 8.79
C CYS A 170 10.68 -6.24 9.61
N CYS A 171 9.61 -6.41 10.39
CA CYS A 171 9.09 -5.40 11.31
C CYS A 171 9.86 -5.31 12.64
N PHE A 172 10.78 -6.27 12.90
CA PHE A 172 11.52 -6.41 14.17
C PHE A 172 10.64 -6.57 15.41
N HIS A 173 9.41 -7.05 15.24
CA HIS A 173 8.48 -7.28 16.36
C HIS A 173 9.08 -8.15 17.47
N TYR A 174 9.86 -9.17 17.10
CA TYR A 174 10.55 -10.05 18.05
C TYR A 174 11.58 -9.36 18.98
N LEU A 175 11.93 -8.09 18.70
CA LEU A 175 12.80 -7.29 19.58
C LEU A 175 12.00 -6.45 20.59
N MET A 176 10.67 -6.41 20.48
CA MET A 176 9.78 -5.63 21.34
C MET A 176 9.42 -6.45 22.59
N GLU A 177 10.26 -6.37 23.63
CA GLU A 177 10.16 -7.06 24.94
C GLU A 177 10.02 -8.60 24.92
N ALA A 178 10.50 -9.24 25.99
CA ALA A 178 10.73 -10.68 26.01
C ALA A 178 9.41 -11.48 25.98
N GLY A 179 9.23 -12.30 24.93
CA GLY A 179 8.14 -13.29 24.83
C GLY A 179 7.24 -13.17 23.59
N GLN A 180 7.37 -12.11 22.78
CA GLN A 180 6.46 -11.91 21.63
C GLN A 180 6.76 -12.79 20.41
N GLY A 181 7.93 -13.42 20.35
CA GLY A 181 8.31 -14.28 19.23
C GLY A 181 8.32 -13.55 17.87
N VAL A 182 8.33 -14.31 16.79
CA VAL A 182 8.16 -13.75 15.43
C VAL A 182 6.68 -13.53 15.15
N CYS A 183 6.33 -12.49 14.39
CA CYS A 183 4.94 -12.31 13.95
C CYS A 183 4.55 -13.36 12.88
N ASP A 184 3.26 -13.68 12.77
CA ASP A 184 2.74 -14.70 11.84
C ASP A 184 2.97 -14.39 10.35
N THR A 185 3.30 -13.13 10.04
CA THR A 185 3.60 -12.67 8.68
C THR A 185 5.11 -12.47 8.45
N CYS A 186 5.97 -13.00 9.33
CA CYS A 186 7.40 -12.69 9.36
C CYS A 186 8.19 -13.30 8.19
N PRO A 187 8.97 -12.50 7.43
CA PRO A 187 9.78 -13.01 6.30
C PRO A 187 10.90 -13.98 6.71
N ARG A 188 11.20 -14.08 8.02
CA ARG A 188 12.25 -14.97 8.54
C ARG A 188 11.79 -16.43 8.66
N VAL A 189 10.48 -16.66 8.75
CA VAL A 189 9.90 -17.99 9.00
C VAL A 189 8.86 -18.38 7.97
N CYS A 190 8.17 -17.41 7.36
CA CYS A 190 7.25 -17.68 6.27
C CYS A 190 8.04 -17.89 4.96
N ALA A 191 7.84 -19.04 4.33
CA ALA A 191 8.43 -19.35 3.03
C ALA A 191 7.98 -18.37 1.93
N LYS A 192 8.81 -18.21 0.89
CA LYS A 192 8.38 -17.53 -0.33
C LYS A 192 7.48 -18.47 -1.12
N SER A 193 6.23 -18.03 -1.33
CA SER A 193 5.28 -18.59 -2.27
C SER A 193 5.75 -18.38 -3.70
#